data_AF-A0A9Q4Q570-F1
#
_entry.id   AF-A0A9Q4Q570-F1
#
_cell.length_a   1.000
_cell.length_b   1.000
_cell.length_c   1.000
_cell.angle_alpha   90.00
_cell.angle_beta   90.00
_cell.angle_gamma   90.00
#
_symmetry.space_group_name_H-M   'P 1'
#
loop_
_entity.id
_entity.type
_entity.pdbx_description
1 polymer ?
#
loop_
_entity_poly.entity_id
_entity_poly.type
_entity_poly.pdbx_seq_one_letter_code
_entity_poly.pdbx_strand_id
1 'polypeptide(L)'
;MPFEISDGTMALNATIPQHQLSKLGESLTEFDITFSIERIQPEVDSESLLTDRQQWLLYEAIDRGYYDTPRRITLVELADELDIAKSTCSETLHRLEERVLKQFVSGDCEHQPDISIRAD
;
A
#
# COMPACT_ATOMS: atom_id res chain seq x y z
N MET A 1 18.00 -9.03 -7.10
CA MET A 1 19.19 -8.44 -6.42
C MET A 1 18.83 -7.01 -6.07
N PRO A 2 19.24 -6.45 -4.92
CA PRO A 2 18.80 -5.12 -4.45
C PRO A 2 19.45 -3.93 -5.19
N PHE A 3 20.18 -4.21 -6.27
CA PHE A 3 20.77 -3.21 -7.15
C PHE A 3 20.73 -3.68 -8.59
N GLU A 4 20.52 -2.74 -9.50
CA GLU A 4 20.64 -2.92 -10.95
C GLU A 4 21.74 -2.00 -11.47
N ILE A 5 22.55 -2.51 -12.40
CA ILE A 5 23.64 -1.76 -13.03
C ILE A 5 23.35 -1.70 -14.52
N SER A 6 23.17 -0.50 -15.05
CA SER A 6 23.02 -0.26 -16.49
C SER A 6 23.85 0.96 -16.88
N ASP A 7 24.60 0.85 -17.98
CA ASP A 7 25.37 1.96 -18.56
C ASP A 7 26.25 2.74 -17.56
N GLY A 8 26.91 2.02 -16.64
CA GLY A 8 27.78 2.62 -15.63
C GLY A 8 27.05 3.33 -14.48
N THR A 9 25.71 3.28 -14.47
CA THR A 9 24.86 3.80 -13.40
C THR A 9 24.34 2.63 -12.55
N MET A 10 24.37 2.80 -11.23
CA MET A 10 23.83 1.82 -10.28
C MET A 10 22.59 2.39 -9.60
N ALA A 11 21.45 1.70 -9.73
CA ALA A 11 20.25 1.99 -8.97
C ALA A 11 20.24 1.15 -7.68
N LEU A 12 20.09 1.81 -6.53
CA LEU A 12 20.06 1.16 -5.20
C LEU A 12 18.76 1.50 -4.48
N ASN A 13 18.01 0.47 -4.09
CA ASN A 13 16.86 0.61 -3.20
C ASN A 13 17.28 0.12 -1.80
N ALA A 14 17.30 1.02 -0.83
CA ALA A 14 17.73 0.69 0.53
C ALA A 14 16.80 1.32 1.57
N THR A 15 16.35 0.50 2.51
CA THR A 15 15.68 0.94 3.72
C THR A 15 16.73 1.23 4.78
N ILE A 16 16.91 2.50 5.15
CA ILE A 16 17.92 2.93 6.12
C ILE A 16 17.38 4.03 7.05
N PRO A 17 17.82 4.07 8.33
CA PRO A 17 17.54 5.19 9.21
C PRO A 17 18.00 6.52 8.60
N GLN A 18 17.28 7.61 8.86
CA GLN A 18 17.58 8.93 8.28
C GLN A 18 19.04 9.39 8.52
N HIS A 19 19.62 9.08 9.69
CA HIS A 19 21.01 9.42 10.01
C HIS A 19 22.04 8.58 9.22
N GLN A 20 21.67 7.40 8.74
CA GLN A 20 22.52 6.56 7.88
C GLN A 20 22.48 7.07 6.42
N LEU A 21 21.35 7.63 5.97
CA LEU A 21 21.25 8.27 4.65
C LEU A 21 22.24 9.43 4.50
N SER A 22 22.34 10.30 5.51
CA SER A 22 23.30 11.40 5.52
C SER A 22 24.74 10.90 5.40
N LYS A 23 25.11 9.87 6.18
CA LYS A 23 26.44 9.25 6.11
C LYS A 23 26.73 8.63 4.74
N LEU A 24 25.74 7.98 4.14
CA LEU A 24 25.88 7.36 2.83
C LEU A 24 26.13 8.42 1.74
N GLY A 25 25.39 9.53 1.74
CA GLY A 25 25.61 10.63 0.80
C GLY A 25 27.00 11.28 0.97
N GLU A 26 27.44 11.49 2.22
CA GLU A 26 28.78 12.00 2.52
C GLU A 26 29.88 11.07 1.99
N SER A 27 29.80 9.77 2.26
CA SER A 27 30.79 8.80 1.77
C SER A 27 30.81 8.70 0.24
N LEU A 28 29.65 8.71 -0.42
CA LEU A 28 29.61 8.69 -1.89
C LEU A 28 30.26 9.94 -2.49
N THR A 29 30.07 11.10 -1.87
CA THR A 29 30.73 12.35 -2.28
C THR A 29 32.25 12.27 -2.09
N GLU A 30 32.72 11.68 -0.99
CA GLU A 30 34.15 11.50 -0.70
C GLU A 30 34.86 10.62 -1.73
N PHE A 31 34.15 9.65 -2.31
CA PHE A 31 34.65 8.79 -3.39
C PHE A 31 34.46 9.39 -4.80
N ASP A 32 34.06 10.66 -4.91
CA ASP A 32 33.79 11.36 -6.18
C ASP A 32 32.69 10.67 -7.02
N ILE A 33 31.75 10.00 -6.34
CA ILE A 33 30.63 9.32 -6.97
C ILE A 33 29.47 10.31 -7.10
N THR A 34 29.08 10.60 -8.33
CA THR A 34 27.87 11.38 -8.59
C THR A 34 26.64 10.53 -8.26
N PHE A 35 25.79 11.01 -7.36
CA PHE A 35 24.53 10.36 -7.01
C PHE A 35 23.36 11.32 -7.18
N SER A 36 22.17 10.77 -7.40
CA SER A 36 20.91 11.51 -7.43
C SER A 36 19.91 10.73 -6.60
N ILE A 37 19.24 11.42 -5.68
CA ILE A 37 18.17 10.84 -4.88
C ILE A 37 16.89 10.95 -5.69
N GLU A 38 16.43 9.84 -6.23
CA GLU A 38 15.19 9.81 -7.02
C GLU A 38 13.94 9.84 -6.12
N ARG A 39 13.98 9.14 -4.98
CA ARG A 39 12.86 9.06 -4.05
C ARG A 39 13.33 8.84 -2.61
N ILE A 40 12.73 9.54 -1.65
CA ILE A 40 12.85 9.27 -0.21
C ILE A 40 11.44 8.99 0.30
N GLN A 41 11.24 7.84 0.93
CA GLN A 41 10.00 7.51 1.62
C GLN A 41 10.32 7.15 3.06
N PRO A 42 9.59 7.71 4.05
CA PRO A 42 9.69 7.21 5.40
C PRO A 42 9.18 5.77 5.41
N GLU A 43 10.00 4.84 5.87
CA GLU A 43 9.49 3.56 6.32
C GLU A 43 8.76 3.84 7.63
N VAL A 44 7.47 4.13 7.51
CA VAL A 44 6.57 4.08 8.66
C VAL A 44 6.62 2.62 9.07
N ASP A 45 7.07 2.31 10.29
CA ASP A 45 6.73 1.05 10.98
C ASP A 45 5.24 0.86 10.73
N SER A 46 4.91 0.05 9.73
CA SER A 46 3.58 0.09 9.15
C SER A 46 2.72 -0.70 10.11
N GLU A 47 2.25 -0.05 11.17
CA GLU A 47 0.91 -0.33 11.66
C GLU A 47 0.05 -0.36 10.40
N SER A 48 -0.35 -1.57 10.01
CA SER A 48 -1.07 -1.81 8.77
C SER A 48 -2.14 -0.73 8.58
N LEU A 49 -2.26 -0.18 7.37
CA LEU A 49 -3.20 0.90 7.05
C LEU A 49 -4.60 0.62 7.61
N LEU A 50 -4.96 -0.66 7.69
CA LEU A 50 -6.16 -1.20 8.29
C LEU A 50 -5.82 -2.12 9.46
N THR A 51 -6.67 -2.17 10.48
CA THR A 51 -6.56 -3.21 11.52
C THR A 51 -6.84 -4.60 10.93
N ASP A 52 -6.39 -5.68 11.59
CA ASP A 52 -6.67 -7.05 11.13
C ASP A 52 -8.15 -7.29 10.84
N ARG A 53 -9.03 -6.73 11.69
CA ARG A 53 -10.48 -6.84 11.53
C ARG A 53 -11.00 -6.11 10.30
N GLN A 54 -10.46 -4.92 10.02
CA GLN A 54 -10.82 -4.12 8.84
C GLN A 54 -10.31 -4.80 7.57
N GLN A 55 -9.08 -5.29 7.59
CA GLN A 55 -8.47 -6.01 6.47
C GLN A 55 -9.26 -7.29 6.16
N TRP A 56 -9.58 -8.10 7.17
CA TRP A 56 -10.43 -9.28 7.00
C TRP A 56 -11.78 -8.93 6.38
N LEU A 57 -12.47 -7.90 6.88
CA LEU A 57 -13.78 -7.53 6.37
C LEU A 57 -13.72 -7.01 4.93
N LEU A 58 -12.66 -6.27 4.59
CA LEU A 58 -12.42 -5.80 3.22
C LEU A 58 -12.23 -6.97 2.26
N TYR A 59 -11.43 -7.98 2.64
CA TYR A 59 -11.25 -9.18 1.83
C TYR A 59 -12.56 -9.93 1.60
N GLU A 60 -13.34 -10.19 2.66
CA GLU A 60 -14.64 -10.85 2.55
C GLU A 60 -15.61 -10.06 1.67
N ALA A 61 -15.65 -8.73 1.82
CA ALA A 61 -16.51 -7.86 1.01
C ALA A 61 -16.12 -7.89 -0.48
N ILE A 62 -14.83 -7.90 -0.81
CA ILE A 62 -14.36 -8.00 -2.20
C ILE A 62 -14.66 -9.38 -2.78
N ASP A 63 -14.28 -10.46 -2.07
CA ASP A 63 -14.43 -11.83 -2.55
C ASP A 63 -15.90 -12.17 -2.88
N ARG A 64 -16.81 -11.77 -1.99
CA ARG A 64 -18.26 -11.96 -2.11
C ARG A 64 -18.92 -10.96 -3.06
N GLY A 65 -18.18 -9.96 -3.54
CA GLY A 65 -18.64 -9.01 -4.57
C GLY A 65 -19.54 -7.89 -4.06
N TYR A 66 -19.33 -7.45 -2.82
CA TYR A 66 -20.01 -6.29 -2.25
C TYR A 66 -19.61 -4.99 -2.97
N TYR A 67 -18.37 -4.92 -3.45
CA TYR A 67 -17.83 -3.79 -4.21
C TYR A 67 -17.93 -3.96 -5.74
N ASP A 68 -18.51 -5.06 -6.22
CA ASP A 68 -18.65 -5.32 -7.65
C ASP A 68 -19.69 -4.40 -8.29
N THR A 69 -19.57 -4.24 -9.61
CA THR A 69 -20.57 -3.54 -10.43
C THR A 69 -21.05 -4.46 -11.56
N PRO A 70 -22.28 -4.98 -11.51
CA PRO A 70 -23.27 -4.86 -10.42
C PRO A 70 -22.86 -5.62 -9.16
N ARG A 71 -23.34 -5.18 -7.99
CA ARG A 71 -23.06 -5.85 -6.70
C ARG A 71 -23.63 -7.27 -6.71
N ARG A 72 -22.82 -8.25 -6.31
CA ARG A 72 -23.24 -9.65 -6.16
C ARG A 72 -23.91 -9.92 -4.82
N ILE A 73 -23.55 -9.17 -3.78
CA ILE A 73 -24.09 -9.29 -2.42
C ILE A 73 -24.42 -7.91 -1.83
N THR A 74 -25.45 -7.85 -1.00
CA THR A 74 -25.84 -6.66 -0.25
C THR A 74 -25.12 -6.58 1.11
N LEU A 75 -25.16 -5.40 1.74
CA LEU A 75 -24.60 -5.23 3.10
C LEU A 75 -25.26 -6.14 4.13
N VAL A 76 -26.56 -6.42 3.95
CA VAL A 76 -27.32 -7.26 4.87
C VAL A 76 -26.87 -8.71 4.73
N GLU A 77 -26.84 -9.23 3.51
CA GLU A 77 -26.39 -10.58 3.22
C GLU A 77 -24.93 -10.78 3.64
N LEU A 78 -24.05 -9.81 3.40
CA LEU A 78 -22.66 -9.86 3.86
C LEU A 78 -22.57 -9.95 5.40
N ALA A 79 -23.37 -9.16 6.12
CA ALA A 79 -23.39 -9.20 7.58
C ALA A 79 -23.93 -10.53 8.12
N ASP A 80 -24.96 -11.07 7.48
CA ASP A 80 -25.57 -12.35 7.83
C ASP A 80 -24.59 -13.52 7.57
N GLU A 81 -23.89 -13.53 6.43
CA GLU A 81 -22.90 -14.56 6.09
C GLU A 81 -21.67 -14.55 7.00
N LEU A 82 -21.32 -13.38 7.53
CA LEU A 82 -20.17 -13.18 8.41
C LEU A 82 -20.53 -13.28 9.91
N ASP A 83 -21.80 -13.58 10.23
CA ASP A 83 -22.35 -13.65 11.60
C ASP A 83 -22.03 -12.41 12.45
N ILE A 84 -22.21 -11.23 11.86
CA ILE A 84 -21.96 -9.94 12.52
C ILE A 84 -23.18 -9.03 12.42
N ALA A 85 -23.37 -8.16 13.41
CA ALA A 85 -24.45 -7.19 13.34
C ALA A 85 -24.28 -6.27 12.12
N LYS A 86 -25.38 -6.03 11.38
CA LYS A 86 -25.41 -5.12 10.23
C LYS A 86 -24.79 -3.75 10.54
N SER A 87 -25.07 -3.19 11.72
CA SER A 87 -24.49 -1.92 12.18
C SER A 87 -22.97 -1.99 12.30
N THR A 88 -22.44 -3.07 12.88
CA THR A 88 -21.00 -3.31 12.99
C THR A 88 -20.34 -3.49 11.63
N CYS A 89 -20.96 -4.24 10.72
CA CYS A 89 -20.47 -4.38 9.35
C CYS A 89 -20.40 -3.02 8.64
N SER A 90 -21.50 -2.25 8.70
CA SER A 90 -21.59 -0.92 8.09
C SER A 90 -20.54 0.05 8.64
N GLU A 91 -20.39 0.12 9.97
CA GLU A 91 -19.44 1.03 10.61
C GLU A 91 -18.00 0.64 10.29
N THR A 92 -17.69 -0.66 10.29
CA THR A 92 -16.34 -1.14 9.98
C THR A 92 -15.97 -0.86 8.52
N LEU A 93 -16.89 -1.12 7.57
CA LEU A 93 -16.70 -0.78 6.15
C LEU A 93 -16.53 0.74 5.95
N HIS A 94 -17.33 1.56 6.64
CA HIS A 94 -17.20 3.00 6.51
C HIS A 94 -15.82 3.50 7.01
N ARG A 95 -15.37 2.98 8.16
CA ARG A 95 -14.07 3.37 8.74
C ARG A 95 -12.88 2.90 7.92
N LEU A 96 -12.96 1.71 7.32
CA LEU A 96 -11.89 1.24 6.44
C LEU A 96 -11.87 2.04 5.12
N GLU A 97 -13.04 2.36 4.55
CA GLU A 97 -13.15 3.18 3.34
C GLU A 97 -12.57 4.58 3.58
N GLU A 98 -12.89 5.19 4.71
CA GLU A 98 -12.33 6.50 5.09
C GLU A 98 -10.79 6.47 5.16
N ARG A 99 -10.21 5.43 5.76
CA ARG A 99 -8.74 5.28 5.86
C ARG A 99 -8.11 5.07 4.48
N VAL A 100 -8.69 4.20 3.66
CA VAL A 100 -8.19 3.92 2.30
C VAL A 100 -8.27 5.17 1.41
N LEU A 101 -9.39 5.89 1.44
CA LEU A 101 -9.57 7.10 0.64
C LEU A 101 -8.63 8.23 1.07
N LYS A 102 -8.43 8.43 2.38
CA LYS A 102 -7.45 9.41 2.89
C LYS A 102 -6.03 9.05 2.45
N GLN A 103 -5.65 7.78 2.52
CA GLN A 103 -4.34 7.32 2.08
C GLN A 103 -4.14 7.54 0.58
N PHE A 104 -5.16 7.22 -0.22
CA PHE A 104 -5.13 7.40 -1.67
C PHE A 104 -4.94 8.87 -2.05
N VAL A 105 -5.59 9.81 -1.35
CA VAL A 105 -5.43 11.25 -1.59
C VAL A 105 -4.09 11.79 -1.07
N SER A 106 -3.56 11.25 0.03
CA SER A 106 -2.26 11.65 0.58
C SER A 106 -1.06 11.20 -0.24
N GLY A 107 -1.24 10.30 -1.22
CA GLY A 107 -0.22 9.95 -2.21
C GLY A 107 0.66 8.73 -1.87
N ASP A 108 0.31 7.99 -0.83
CA ASP A 108 1.13 6.88 -0.29
C ASP A 108 0.74 5.50 -0.87
N CYS A 109 -0.12 5.43 -1.89
CA CYS A 109 -0.42 4.18 -2.58
C CYS A 109 0.69 3.82 -3.59
N GLU A 110 1.83 3.34 -3.11
CA GLU A 110 2.68 2.46 -3.90
C GLU A 110 2.13 1.02 -3.83
N HIS A 111 1.05 0.81 -4.57
CA HIS A 111 0.75 -0.50 -5.12
C HIS A 111 0.61 -0.28 -6.62
N GLN A 112 1.61 -0.69 -7.40
CA GLN A 112 1.34 -1.15 -8.76
C GLN A 112 0.70 -2.52 -8.58
N PRO A 113 -0.63 -2.69 -8.69
CA PRO A 113 -1.12 -3.99 -9.04
C PRO A 113 -0.64 -4.21 -10.48
N ASP A 114 0.12 -5.27 -10.69
CA ASP A 114 0.45 -5.81 -12.01
C ASP A 114 -0.86 -6.35 -12.64
N ILE A 115 -1.79 -5.43 -12.96
CA ILE A 115 -3.00 -5.76 -13.72
C ILE A 115 -2.63 -5.54 -15.18
N SER A 116 -2.05 -6.59 -15.75
CA SER A 116 -2.04 -6.79 -17.20
C SER A 116 -3.50 -6.93 -17.67
N ILE A 117 -4.19 -5.82 -17.89
CA ILE A 117 -5.44 -5.81 -18.65
C ILE A 117 -5.05 -5.91 -20.13
N ARG A 118 -5.08 -7.14 -20.66
CA ARG A 118 -5.21 -7.34 -22.11
C ARG A 118 -6.64 -6.97 -22.48
N ALA A 119 -6.79 -5.89 -23.25
CA ALA A 119 -8.02 -5.62 -23.98
C ALA A 119 -7.96 -6.41 -25.29
N ASP A 120 -8.90 -7.34 -25.47
CA ASP A 120 -9.27 -7.89 -26.78
C ASP A 120 -10.24 -6.93 -27.49
#